data_AF-A0A9W7T3E4-F1
#
_entry.id   AF-A0A9W7T3E4-F1
#
_cell.length_a   1.000
_cell.length_b   1.000
_cell.length_c   1.000
_cell.angle_alpha   90.00
_cell.angle_beta   90.00
_cell.angle_gamma   90.00
#
_symmetry.space_group_name_H-M   'P 1'
#
loop_
_entity.id
_entity.type
_entity.pdbx_description
1 polymer ?
#
loop_
_entity_poly.entity_id
_entity_poly.type
_entity_poly.pdbx_seq_one_letter_code
_entity_poly.pdbx_strand_id
1 'polypeptide(L)'
;MLSSWGFTKALGLGSLLGCSIDASVYETEALTSLKLVKGHAYSITGAEEVHYFGRPVQLVRMRNPWGKMEWTGAWSDTSNEWNYVQPEEKAKLNYSAEDGEFWMAYSDFIKHFSELEICNLTPDTLTSDEVGHWNYCQFEENWRVGSTAGGCRNNPATFCSNPQFVIKLEDVDDDPFDGEDGCTLLVGLMQKDGRKDKRFGRDLNTIGFAIYEYKGRNNIHLGPDVLLYKNSVAKSSFMNTREMSGRFKLPPGEYVIIPSTFEPHQKGSFILRVFTEKEVAASPMDVDVTANLKKDNISESDMDSKLKGLFMKIAGNDSEVSVVELQKILDIFASERTDIKTDGFTLETCRDIVSLLDKDGSGKLGLVEFYTLWIKIQRYLEIFKSRDTDNSGTMSSHEMRDAVKEAGFQ
;
A
#
# COMPACT_ATOMS: atom_id res chain seq x y z
N MET A 1 -20.63 19.38 4.04
CA MET A 1 -20.36 19.45 5.50
C MET A 1 -21.56 18.81 6.18
N LEU A 2 -21.36 17.79 7.03
CA LEU A 2 -22.45 17.09 7.70
C LEU A 2 -23.16 18.06 8.65
N SER A 3 -24.49 18.16 8.55
CA SER A 3 -25.32 18.92 9.50
C SER A 3 -25.25 18.31 10.91
N SER A 4 -25.72 19.01 11.93
CA SER A 4 -25.81 18.44 13.30
C SER A 4 -26.59 17.13 13.33
N TRP A 5 -27.61 16.98 12.46
CA TRP A 5 -28.36 15.75 12.22
C TRP A 5 -27.48 14.59 11.78
N GLY A 6 -26.43 14.85 11.00
CA GLY A 6 -25.43 13.84 10.64
C GLY A 6 -24.65 13.33 11.84
N PHE A 7 -24.42 14.18 12.86
CA PHE A 7 -23.75 13.75 14.10
C PHE A 7 -24.68 12.90 14.95
N THR A 8 -25.95 13.29 15.11
CA THR A 8 -26.96 12.51 15.83
C THR A 8 -27.07 11.11 15.23
N LYS A 9 -27.13 11.02 13.89
CA LYS A 9 -27.17 9.74 13.18
C LYS A 9 -25.90 8.90 13.40
N ALA A 10 -24.73 9.52 13.26
CA ALA A 10 -23.45 8.84 13.47
C ALA A 10 -23.31 8.26 14.88
N LEU A 11 -23.67 9.05 15.89
CA LEU A 11 -23.68 8.62 17.29
C LEU A 11 -24.73 7.52 17.53
N GLY A 12 -25.91 7.63 16.93
CA GLY A 12 -26.96 6.60 17.01
C GLY A 12 -26.54 5.25 16.42
N LEU A 13 -25.71 5.27 15.38
CA LEU A 13 -25.11 4.08 14.77
C LEU A 13 -23.87 3.56 15.53
N GLY A 14 -23.48 4.21 16.63
CA GLY A 14 -22.31 3.82 17.42
C GLY A 14 -20.96 4.21 16.79
N SER A 15 -20.95 5.15 15.84
CA SER A 15 -19.72 5.67 15.26
C SER A 15 -18.95 6.51 16.29
N LEU A 16 -17.63 6.53 16.17
CA LEU A 16 -16.78 7.38 17.01
C LEU A 16 -16.48 8.68 16.29
N LEU A 17 -16.78 9.81 16.92
CA LEU A 17 -16.57 11.13 16.35
C LEU A 17 -15.48 11.87 17.13
N GLY A 18 -14.45 12.30 16.39
CA GLY A 18 -13.37 13.14 16.87
C GLY A 18 -13.33 14.47 16.11
N CYS A 19 -12.80 15.50 16.73
CA CYS A 19 -12.56 16.78 16.06
C CYS A 19 -11.36 17.49 16.67
N SER A 20 -10.78 18.42 15.91
CA SER A 20 -9.60 19.15 16.31
C SER A 20 -9.62 20.58 15.77
N ILE A 21 -8.78 21.42 16.38
CA ILE A 21 -8.53 22.78 15.93
C ILE A 21 -7.09 22.81 15.40
N ASP A 22 -6.90 23.27 14.17
CA ASP A 22 -5.57 23.38 13.60
C ASP A 22 -4.68 24.28 14.44
N ALA A 23 -3.45 23.82 14.68
CA ALA A 23 -2.40 24.58 15.33
C ALA A 23 -1.18 24.67 14.42
N SER A 24 -0.53 25.82 14.42
CA SER A 24 0.85 25.88 13.96
C SER A 24 1.74 25.12 14.94
N VAL A 25 2.92 24.68 14.49
CA VAL A 25 3.89 23.92 15.33
C VAL A 25 4.22 24.64 16.64
N TYR A 26 4.20 25.98 16.63
CA TYR A 26 4.48 26.84 17.79
C TYR A 26 3.27 27.09 18.71
N GLU A 27 2.06 26.71 18.29
CA GLU A 27 0.81 26.90 19.02
C GLU A 27 0.14 25.57 19.43
N THR A 28 0.89 24.47 19.38
CA THR A 28 0.39 23.16 19.83
C THR A 28 0.05 23.24 21.32
N GLU A 29 -1.15 22.79 21.69
CA GLU A 29 -1.72 22.90 23.04
C GLU A 29 -1.94 24.34 23.55
N ALA A 30 -1.93 25.34 22.65
CA ALA A 30 -2.23 26.72 23.03
C ALA A 30 -3.72 26.91 23.32
N LEU A 31 -4.02 27.68 24.36
CA LEU A 31 -5.39 28.04 24.73
C LEU A 31 -5.90 29.23 23.93
N THR A 32 -7.13 29.11 23.44
CA THR A 32 -7.90 30.22 22.90
C THR A 32 -8.47 31.09 24.03
N SER A 33 -8.96 32.29 23.67
CA SER A 33 -9.67 33.17 24.61
C SER A 33 -10.94 32.55 25.21
N LEU A 34 -11.48 31.51 24.59
CA LEU A 34 -12.68 30.78 25.02
C LEU A 34 -12.35 29.41 25.62
N LYS A 35 -11.10 29.23 26.08
CA LYS A 35 -10.56 28.03 26.73
C LYS A 35 -10.54 26.74 25.91
N LEU A 36 -10.80 26.79 24.61
CA LEU A 36 -10.51 25.68 23.70
C LEU A 36 -8.99 25.55 23.48
N VAL A 37 -8.50 24.33 23.34
CA VAL A 37 -7.08 23.97 23.15
C VAL A 37 -6.84 23.69 21.67
N LYS A 38 -5.85 24.35 21.06
CA LYS A 38 -5.45 24.09 19.67
C LYS A 38 -4.51 22.89 19.54
N GLY A 39 -4.55 22.20 18.41
CA GLY A 39 -3.69 21.04 18.14
C GLY A 39 -3.98 19.85 19.03
N HIS A 40 -5.20 19.77 19.58
CA HIS A 40 -5.64 18.78 20.55
C HIS A 40 -6.92 18.11 20.05
N ALA A 41 -7.06 16.82 20.36
CA ALA A 41 -8.20 16.03 19.95
C ALA A 41 -9.34 16.12 20.98
N TYR A 42 -10.54 16.42 20.48
CA TYR A 42 -11.79 16.42 21.23
C TYR A 42 -12.69 15.30 20.73
N SER A 43 -13.55 14.77 21.60
CA SER A 43 -14.59 13.80 21.23
C SER A 43 -15.93 14.50 21.09
N ILE A 44 -16.73 14.14 20.08
CA ILE A 44 -18.13 14.55 20.00
C ILE A 44 -18.96 13.43 20.64
N THR A 45 -19.73 13.76 21.68
CA THR A 45 -20.46 12.79 22.52
C THR A 45 -21.98 12.96 22.45
N GLY A 46 -22.46 13.96 21.72
CA GLY A 46 -23.89 14.26 21.60
C GLY A 46 -24.16 15.30 20.52
N ALA A 47 -25.35 15.25 19.93
CA ALA A 47 -25.87 16.29 19.05
C ALA A 47 -27.40 16.32 19.19
N GLU A 48 -27.94 17.46 19.59
CA GLU A 48 -29.33 17.61 20.00
C GLU A 48 -29.88 18.95 19.52
N GLU A 49 -31.20 19.05 19.38
CA GLU A 49 -31.89 20.30 19.05
C GLU A 49 -32.76 20.74 20.23
N VAL A 50 -32.62 22.01 20.65
CA VAL A 50 -33.37 22.60 21.77
C VAL A 50 -34.14 23.83 21.34
N HIS A 51 -35.20 24.19 22.09
CA HIS A 51 -36.00 25.36 21.80
C HIS A 51 -35.59 26.55 22.67
N TYR A 52 -34.75 27.43 22.13
CA TYR A 52 -34.35 28.69 22.76
C TYR A 52 -35.30 29.82 22.34
N PHE A 53 -36.08 30.35 23.28
CA PHE A 53 -37.16 31.32 22.98
C PHE A 53 -38.12 30.85 21.89
N GLY A 54 -38.44 29.54 21.87
CA GLY A 54 -39.32 28.92 20.88
C GLY A 54 -38.71 28.79 19.48
N ARG A 55 -37.42 29.09 19.31
CA ARG A 55 -36.68 28.84 18.06
C ARG A 55 -35.79 27.61 18.23
N PRO A 56 -35.75 26.70 17.25
CA PRO A 56 -34.86 25.56 17.29
C PRO A 56 -33.40 26.01 17.19
N VAL A 57 -32.55 25.47 18.05
CA VAL A 57 -31.11 25.68 18.07
C VAL A 57 -30.42 24.33 18.14
N GLN A 58 -29.51 24.09 17.20
CA GLN A 58 -28.73 22.85 17.13
C GLN A 58 -27.49 22.97 18.00
N LEU A 59 -27.36 22.04 18.94
CA LEU A 59 -26.25 21.96 19.88
C LEU A 59 -25.42 20.70 19.62
N VAL A 60 -24.11 20.83 19.84
CA VAL A 60 -23.15 19.73 19.79
C VAL A 60 -22.51 19.61 21.15
N ARG A 61 -22.47 18.39 21.69
CA ARG A 61 -21.78 18.08 22.94
C ARG A 61 -20.40 17.56 22.65
N MET A 62 -19.42 18.17 23.28
CA MET A 62 -18.02 17.89 23.08
C MET A 62 -17.35 17.56 24.40
N ARG A 63 -16.31 16.74 24.34
CA ARG A 63 -15.54 16.34 25.52
C ARG A 63 -14.05 16.55 25.30
N ASN A 64 -13.43 17.28 26.21
CA ASN A 64 -11.99 17.35 26.36
C ASN A 64 -11.48 16.10 27.11
N PRO A 65 -10.62 15.26 26.51
CA PRO A 65 -10.06 14.09 27.18
C PRO A 65 -9.27 14.37 28.46
N TRP A 66 -8.80 15.61 28.68
CA TRP A 66 -8.16 16.00 29.94
C TRP A 66 -9.11 16.05 31.13
N GLY A 67 -10.42 16.01 30.90
CA GLY A 67 -11.44 16.05 31.95
C GLY A 67 -11.55 17.41 32.65
N LYS A 68 -11.09 18.48 31.99
CA LYS A 68 -11.08 19.86 32.48
C LYS A 68 -10.92 20.84 31.32
N MET A 69 -11.01 22.14 31.60
CA MET A 69 -10.83 23.23 30.62
C MET A 69 -11.90 23.18 29.52
N GLU A 70 -13.12 23.50 29.95
CA GLU A 70 -14.32 23.57 29.12
C GLU A 70 -14.49 24.93 28.44
N TRP A 71 -15.32 24.91 27.39
CA TRP A 71 -15.81 26.08 26.67
C TRP A 71 -16.49 27.09 27.60
N THR A 72 -16.15 28.37 27.44
CA THR A 72 -16.73 29.47 28.24
C THR A 72 -17.67 30.38 27.44
N GLY A 73 -18.05 29.99 26.23
CA GLY A 73 -18.99 30.75 25.41
C GLY A 73 -20.45 30.36 25.68
N ALA A 74 -21.32 30.71 24.72
CA ALA A 74 -22.74 30.36 24.77
C ALA A 74 -22.91 28.84 24.88
N TRP A 75 -23.87 28.40 25.69
CA TRP A 75 -24.20 27.00 25.99
C TRP A 75 -23.20 26.25 26.86
N SER A 76 -22.18 26.92 27.39
CA SER A 76 -21.38 26.38 28.50
C SER A 76 -22.24 25.99 29.72
N ASP A 77 -21.69 25.19 30.62
CA ASP A 77 -22.39 24.69 31.82
C ASP A 77 -23.02 25.78 32.69
N THR A 78 -22.40 26.96 32.70
CA THR A 78 -22.83 28.12 33.51
C THR A 78 -23.50 29.22 32.67
N SER A 79 -23.78 28.94 31.39
CA SER A 79 -24.33 29.90 30.43
C SER A 79 -25.78 30.28 30.76
N ASN A 80 -26.11 31.56 30.58
CA ASN A 80 -27.46 32.08 30.85
C ASN A 80 -28.50 31.61 29.82
N GLU A 81 -28.06 31.14 28.66
CA GLU A 81 -28.86 30.63 27.55
C GLU A 81 -29.75 29.47 28.02
N TRP A 82 -29.23 28.62 28.92
CA TRP A 82 -29.98 27.53 29.55
C TRP A 82 -31.17 28.00 30.40
N ASN A 83 -31.28 29.28 30.76
CA ASN A 83 -32.43 29.78 31.51
C ASN A 83 -33.67 30.02 30.63
N TYR A 84 -33.50 30.02 29.32
CA TYR A 84 -34.57 30.30 28.35
C TYR A 84 -34.93 29.09 27.48
N VAL A 85 -34.43 27.91 27.85
CA VAL A 85 -34.80 26.60 27.30
C VAL A 85 -35.87 25.98 28.21
N GLN A 86 -36.74 25.14 27.63
CA GLN A 86 -37.78 24.45 28.39
C GLN A 86 -37.16 23.61 29.53
N PRO A 87 -37.76 23.58 30.74
CA PRO A 87 -37.21 22.84 31.88
C PRO A 87 -36.95 21.35 31.59
N GLU A 88 -37.80 20.71 30.79
CA GLU A 88 -37.70 19.30 30.43
C GLU A 88 -36.51 19.02 29.49
N GLU A 89 -36.24 19.93 28.55
CA GLU A 89 -35.07 19.85 27.65
C GLU A 89 -33.79 20.16 28.43
N LYS A 90 -33.82 21.19 29.29
CA LYS A 90 -32.69 21.57 30.15
C LYS A 90 -32.27 20.43 31.08
N ALA A 91 -33.22 19.75 31.72
CA ALA A 91 -32.93 18.66 32.65
C ALA A 91 -32.27 17.44 31.99
N LYS A 92 -32.49 17.25 30.68
CA LYS A 92 -31.87 16.15 29.91
C LYS A 92 -30.44 16.45 29.48
N LEU A 93 -30.13 17.73 29.21
CA LEU A 93 -28.92 18.11 28.49
C LEU A 93 -27.92 18.89 29.36
N ASN A 94 -28.41 19.75 30.26
CA ASN A 94 -27.56 20.60 31.07
C ASN A 94 -27.15 19.89 32.35
N TYR A 95 -25.92 19.39 32.39
CA TYR A 95 -25.27 18.85 33.57
C TYR A 95 -24.04 19.70 33.87
N SER A 96 -24.06 20.43 34.98
CA SER A 96 -22.95 21.30 35.36
C SER A 96 -21.93 20.51 36.18
N ALA A 97 -20.80 20.17 35.57
CA ALA A 97 -19.70 19.48 36.22
C ALA A 97 -18.38 19.76 35.50
N GLU A 98 -17.29 19.94 36.26
CA GLU A 98 -15.97 20.09 35.65
C GLU A 98 -15.41 18.71 35.28
N ASP A 99 -15.89 18.15 34.16
CA ASP A 99 -15.53 16.82 33.64
C ASP A 99 -14.98 16.86 32.21
N GLY A 100 -14.78 18.07 31.68
CA GLY A 100 -14.31 18.33 30.33
C GLY A 100 -15.40 18.26 29.26
N GLU A 101 -16.63 17.89 29.60
CA GLU A 101 -17.77 17.87 28.69
C GLU A 101 -18.48 19.23 28.67
N PHE A 102 -18.87 19.70 27.49
CA PHE A 102 -19.59 20.96 27.33
C PHE A 102 -20.46 20.93 26.08
N TRP A 103 -21.51 21.76 26.08
CA TRP A 103 -22.31 22.04 24.88
C TRP A 103 -21.84 23.32 24.20
N MET A 104 -21.97 23.34 22.88
CA MET A 104 -21.83 24.56 22.08
C MET A 104 -22.84 24.57 20.94
N ALA A 105 -23.16 25.74 20.42
CA ALA A 105 -23.98 25.82 19.21
C ALA A 105 -23.22 25.23 18.02
N TYR A 106 -23.93 24.51 17.14
CA TYR A 106 -23.34 23.96 15.92
C TYR A 106 -22.67 25.05 15.05
N SER A 107 -23.25 26.25 15.03
CA SER A 107 -22.64 27.41 14.34
C SER A 107 -21.28 27.81 14.92
N ASP A 108 -21.12 27.71 16.24
CA ASP A 108 -19.83 27.99 16.89
C ASP A 108 -18.84 26.84 16.65
N PHE A 109 -19.32 25.59 16.62
CA PHE A 109 -18.48 24.45 16.25
C PHE A 109 -17.84 24.65 14.87
N ILE A 110 -18.63 24.98 13.84
CA ILE A 110 -18.13 25.24 12.48
C ILE A 110 -17.16 26.42 12.42
N LYS A 111 -17.32 27.41 13.32
CA LYS A 111 -16.45 28.58 13.37
C LYS A 111 -15.11 28.30 14.04
N HIS A 112 -15.09 27.40 15.02
CA HIS A 112 -13.94 27.19 15.90
C HIS A 112 -13.12 25.93 15.57
N PHE A 113 -13.73 24.89 15.02
CA PHE A 113 -13.07 23.62 14.70
C PHE A 113 -12.73 23.50 13.22
N SER A 114 -11.56 22.94 12.93
CA SER A 114 -11.03 22.82 11.56
C SER A 114 -11.26 21.45 10.97
N GLU A 115 -11.21 20.40 11.80
CA GLU A 115 -11.21 19.02 11.34
C GLU A 115 -12.22 18.18 12.12
N LEU A 116 -12.86 17.26 11.39
CA LEU A 116 -13.82 16.30 11.89
C LEU A 116 -13.45 14.92 11.37
N GLU A 117 -13.21 13.99 12.29
CA GLU A 117 -12.95 12.60 12.00
C GLU A 117 -14.15 11.77 12.46
N ILE A 118 -14.68 10.92 11.58
CA ILE A 118 -15.74 9.98 11.94
C ILE A 118 -15.30 8.57 11.57
N CYS A 119 -15.29 7.69 12.57
CA CYS A 119 -14.96 6.29 12.42
C CYS A 119 -16.22 5.46 12.59
N ASN A 120 -16.75 4.95 11.48
CA ASN A 120 -17.93 4.10 11.46
C ASN A 120 -17.53 2.65 11.77
N LEU A 121 -18.43 1.92 12.44
CA LEU A 121 -18.25 0.48 12.70
C LEU A 121 -18.46 -0.37 11.44
N THR A 122 -19.29 0.12 10.52
CA THR A 122 -19.55 -0.48 9.22
C THR A 122 -19.12 0.49 8.10
N PRO A 123 -18.82 0.00 6.88
CA PRO A 123 -18.49 0.87 5.75
C PRO A 123 -19.67 1.69 5.20
N ASP A 124 -20.83 1.62 5.85
CA ASP A 124 -22.01 2.40 5.53
C ASP A 124 -21.74 3.90 5.61
N THR A 125 -22.39 4.65 4.73
CA THR A 125 -22.40 6.11 4.87
C THR A 125 -23.31 6.51 6.01
N LEU A 126 -22.92 7.57 6.73
CA LEU A 126 -23.76 8.22 7.73
C LEU A 126 -25.04 8.84 7.14
N THR A 127 -25.20 8.78 5.83
CA THR A 127 -26.35 9.32 5.11
C THR A 127 -27.36 8.24 4.75
N SER A 128 -27.01 6.95 4.74
CA SER A 128 -27.94 5.84 4.50
C SER A 128 -28.70 5.46 5.77
N ASP A 129 -30.02 5.28 5.70
CA ASP A 129 -30.85 4.83 6.84
C ASP A 129 -30.85 3.28 6.99
N GLU A 130 -30.25 2.58 6.03
CA GLU A 130 -30.16 1.12 6.01
C GLU A 130 -28.73 0.65 6.35
N VAL A 131 -28.63 -0.46 7.08
CA VAL A 131 -27.36 -1.15 7.33
C VAL A 131 -27.07 -2.01 6.10
N GLY A 132 -26.12 -1.58 5.28
CA GLY A 132 -25.68 -2.31 4.11
C GLY A 132 -24.96 -3.60 4.51
N HIS A 133 -25.12 -4.64 3.72
CA HIS A 133 -24.24 -5.79 3.77
C HIS A 133 -22.97 -5.46 3.00
N TRP A 134 -21.81 -5.55 3.66
CA TRP A 134 -20.53 -5.25 3.04
C TRP A 134 -19.68 -6.50 2.90
N ASN A 135 -19.18 -6.68 1.69
CA ASN A 135 -18.12 -7.62 1.39
C ASN A 135 -16.77 -7.01 1.71
N TYR A 136 -15.82 -7.85 2.10
CA TYR A 136 -14.51 -7.42 2.59
C TYR A 136 -13.41 -8.30 2.03
N CYS A 137 -12.37 -7.66 1.49
CA CYS A 137 -11.10 -8.32 1.23
C CYS A 137 -9.92 -7.49 1.76
N GLN A 138 -8.89 -8.21 2.21
CA GLN A 138 -7.68 -7.65 2.81
C GLN A 138 -6.45 -8.27 2.17
N PHE A 139 -5.50 -7.42 1.82
CA PHE A 139 -4.19 -7.83 1.34
C PHE A 139 -3.10 -7.19 2.19
N GLU A 140 -2.07 -7.96 2.53
CA GLU A 140 -0.92 -7.47 3.27
C GLU A 140 0.33 -7.60 2.42
N GLU A 141 0.99 -6.48 2.13
CA GLU A 141 2.11 -6.43 1.20
C GLU A 141 3.21 -5.45 1.61
N ASN A 142 4.30 -5.42 0.84
CA ASN A 142 5.47 -4.60 1.13
C ASN A 142 5.99 -3.84 -0.10
N TRP A 143 6.33 -2.56 0.11
CA TRP A 143 7.22 -1.80 -0.76
C TRP A 143 8.67 -2.10 -0.36
N ARG A 144 9.41 -2.75 -1.26
CA ARG A 144 10.81 -3.13 -1.10
C ARG A 144 11.67 -2.33 -2.08
N VAL A 145 12.72 -1.70 -1.56
CA VAL A 145 13.68 -0.94 -2.36
C VAL A 145 14.31 -1.84 -3.42
N GLY A 146 14.29 -1.38 -4.67
CA GLY A 146 14.80 -2.18 -5.79
C GLY A 146 13.95 -3.42 -6.07
N SER A 147 12.63 -3.36 -5.88
CA SER A 147 11.74 -4.42 -6.36
C SER A 147 10.31 -3.94 -6.54
N THR A 148 9.67 -3.49 -5.46
CA THR A 148 8.24 -3.11 -5.44
C THR A 148 7.99 -1.67 -4.97
N ALA A 149 9.03 -0.95 -4.52
CA ALA A 149 8.94 0.45 -4.13
C ALA A 149 9.01 1.38 -5.36
N GLY A 150 7.96 1.36 -6.18
CA GLY A 150 7.91 2.03 -7.47
C GLY A 150 7.61 3.53 -7.44
N GLY A 151 7.12 4.06 -6.31
CA GLY A 151 6.66 5.45 -6.20
C GLY A 151 5.35 5.67 -6.97
N CYS A 152 4.83 6.90 -7.00
CA CYS A 152 3.56 7.22 -7.65
C CYS A 152 3.69 7.41 -9.17
N ARG A 153 2.58 7.70 -9.85
CA ARG A 153 2.50 7.84 -11.32
C ARG A 153 3.45 8.88 -11.93
N ASN A 154 3.93 9.82 -11.12
CA ASN A 154 4.97 10.80 -11.50
C ASN A 154 6.32 10.13 -11.83
N ASN A 155 6.51 8.88 -11.42
CA ASN A 155 7.69 8.05 -11.67
C ASN A 155 7.35 6.92 -12.66
N PRO A 156 7.11 7.23 -13.95
CA PRO A 156 6.59 6.27 -14.91
C PRO A 156 7.49 5.04 -15.12
N ALA A 157 8.81 5.22 -14.98
CA ALA A 157 9.79 4.15 -15.15
C ALA A 157 9.65 3.04 -14.10
N THR A 158 9.20 3.38 -12.89
CA THR A 158 9.19 2.48 -11.73
C THR A 158 7.79 2.22 -11.20
N PHE A 159 6.78 3.04 -11.56
CA PHE A 159 5.41 2.92 -11.08
C PHE A 159 4.79 1.53 -11.29
N CYS A 160 5.07 0.91 -12.43
CA CYS A 160 4.58 -0.43 -12.75
C CYS A 160 5.13 -1.51 -11.80
N SER A 161 6.21 -1.26 -11.06
CA SER A 161 6.81 -2.24 -10.14
C SER A 161 6.04 -2.41 -8.84
N ASN A 162 5.17 -1.44 -8.50
CA ASN A 162 4.33 -1.52 -7.30
C ASN A 162 3.41 -2.77 -7.34
N PRO A 163 3.03 -3.32 -6.18
CA PRO A 163 2.05 -4.41 -6.13
C PRO A 163 0.73 -3.99 -6.80
N GLN A 164 0.06 -4.94 -7.44
CA GLN A 164 -1.19 -4.71 -8.19
C GLN A 164 -2.24 -5.68 -7.69
N PHE A 165 -3.47 -5.20 -7.50
CA PHE A 165 -4.59 -5.99 -6.99
C PHE A 165 -5.76 -5.89 -7.94
N VAL A 166 -6.26 -7.04 -8.41
CA VAL A 166 -7.41 -7.09 -9.30
C VAL A 166 -8.68 -7.13 -8.45
N ILE A 167 -9.67 -6.32 -8.84
CA ILE A 167 -11.02 -6.36 -8.31
C ILE A 167 -12.00 -6.51 -9.48
N LYS A 168 -13.01 -7.36 -9.33
CA LYS A 168 -14.06 -7.56 -10.32
C LYS A 168 -15.40 -7.13 -9.73
N LEU A 169 -15.98 -6.10 -10.32
CA LEU A 169 -17.28 -5.55 -9.95
C LEU A 169 -18.31 -6.08 -10.97
N GLU A 170 -19.20 -6.97 -10.55
CA GLU A 170 -20.20 -7.59 -11.45
C GLU A 170 -21.59 -6.96 -11.28
N ASP A 171 -22.03 -6.80 -10.04
CA ASP A 171 -23.37 -6.34 -9.72
C ASP A 171 -23.39 -4.87 -9.30
N VAL A 172 -24.36 -4.13 -9.84
CA VAL A 172 -24.68 -2.74 -9.46
C VAL A 172 -25.35 -2.74 -8.09
N ASP A 173 -25.17 -1.67 -7.32
CA ASP A 173 -25.84 -1.50 -6.02
C ASP A 173 -27.38 -1.45 -6.21
N ASP A 174 -28.15 -2.06 -5.30
CA ASP A 174 -29.62 -2.17 -5.45
C ASP A 174 -30.34 -0.84 -5.20
N ASP A 175 -29.80 -0.01 -4.29
CA ASP A 175 -30.34 1.31 -3.95
C ASP A 175 -29.21 2.35 -3.90
N PRO A 176 -28.83 2.93 -5.06
CA PRO A 176 -27.72 3.87 -5.13
C PRO A 176 -28.05 5.18 -4.40
N PHE A 177 -27.30 5.47 -3.34
CA PHE A 177 -27.51 6.66 -2.50
C PHE A 177 -27.52 8.02 -3.24
N ASP A 178 -26.77 8.16 -4.33
CA ASP A 178 -26.66 9.38 -5.15
C ASP A 178 -27.62 9.38 -6.36
N GLY A 179 -28.42 8.33 -6.52
CA GLY A 179 -29.29 8.12 -7.69
C GLY A 179 -28.55 7.74 -8.97
N GLU A 180 -27.25 7.45 -8.90
CA GLU A 180 -26.45 6.99 -10.02
C GLU A 180 -26.18 5.48 -9.94
N ASP A 181 -26.50 4.77 -11.03
CA ASP A 181 -26.20 3.35 -11.16
C ASP A 181 -24.67 3.13 -11.17
N GLY A 182 -24.18 2.33 -10.23
CA GLY A 182 -22.79 1.88 -10.18
C GLY A 182 -22.55 0.89 -9.05
N CYS A 183 -21.31 0.42 -8.97
CA CYS A 183 -20.83 -0.43 -7.90
C CYS A 183 -20.07 0.44 -6.88
N THR A 184 -20.52 0.43 -5.63
CA THR A 184 -19.85 1.18 -4.57
C THR A 184 -18.59 0.44 -4.09
N LEU A 185 -17.49 1.18 -4.05
CA LEU A 185 -16.16 0.69 -3.70
C LEU A 185 -15.52 1.60 -2.64
N LEU A 186 -15.16 1.06 -1.49
CA LEU A 186 -14.35 1.73 -0.49
C LEU A 186 -12.96 1.08 -0.43
N VAL A 187 -11.91 1.85 -0.65
CA VAL A 187 -10.53 1.38 -0.60
C VAL A 187 -9.83 2.07 0.57
N GLY A 188 -9.22 1.29 1.47
CA GLY A 188 -8.39 1.77 2.57
C GLY A 188 -6.96 1.25 2.46
N LEU A 189 -5.99 2.15 2.30
CA LEU A 189 -4.57 1.83 2.27
C LEU A 189 -3.92 2.27 3.59
N MET A 190 -3.47 1.33 4.41
CA MET A 190 -2.85 1.60 5.70
C MET A 190 -1.40 1.17 5.73
N GLN A 191 -0.47 2.04 6.13
CA GLN A 191 0.92 1.67 6.40
C GLN A 191 1.10 1.12 7.83
N LYS A 192 1.89 0.07 7.96
CA LYS A 192 2.17 -0.65 9.22
C LYS A 192 3.36 -0.02 9.96
N ASP A 193 3.49 -0.35 11.24
CA ASP A 193 4.68 -0.09 12.08
C ASP A 193 5.17 1.35 12.24
N GLY A 194 4.43 2.36 11.76
CA GLY A 194 4.86 3.76 11.84
C GLY A 194 5.28 4.25 13.24
N ARG A 195 4.65 3.77 14.32
CA ARG A 195 5.05 4.11 15.71
C ARG A 195 6.39 3.50 16.11
N LYS A 196 6.69 2.29 15.61
CA LYS A 196 7.98 1.62 15.85
C LYS A 196 9.08 2.34 15.08
N ASP A 197 8.81 2.72 13.83
CA ASP A 197 9.74 3.43 12.97
C ASP A 197 10.02 4.86 13.43
N LYS A 198 9.04 5.54 14.04
CA LYS A 198 9.24 6.86 14.66
C LYS A 198 10.29 6.85 15.77
N ARG A 199 10.48 5.73 16.48
CA ARG A 199 11.56 5.58 17.49
C ARG A 199 12.95 5.62 16.86
N PHE A 200 13.06 5.31 15.57
CA PHE A 200 14.29 5.38 14.79
C PHE A 200 14.39 6.67 13.96
N GLY A 201 13.56 7.68 14.26
CA GLY A 201 13.54 8.95 13.53
C GLY A 201 13.04 8.85 12.09
N ARG A 202 12.28 7.79 11.77
CA ARG A 202 11.63 7.64 10.47
C ARG A 202 10.17 8.03 10.59
N ASP A 203 9.76 8.99 9.76
CA ASP A 203 8.36 9.39 9.65
C ASP A 203 7.58 8.43 8.75
N LEU A 204 6.26 8.58 8.82
CA LEU A 204 5.34 7.91 7.91
C LEU A 204 5.65 8.32 6.45
N ASN A 205 5.45 7.40 5.52
CA ASN A 205 5.55 7.69 4.09
C ASN A 205 4.31 8.45 3.64
N THR A 206 4.45 9.33 2.64
CA THR A 206 3.29 9.86 1.92
C THR A 206 2.75 8.75 1.03
N ILE A 207 1.52 8.28 1.30
CA ILE A 207 0.91 7.12 0.63
C ILE A 207 -0.35 7.50 -0.14
N GLY A 208 -0.66 6.71 -1.16
CA GLY A 208 -1.87 6.81 -1.96
C GLY A 208 -2.03 5.63 -2.91
N PHE A 209 -3.11 5.62 -3.66
CA PHE A 209 -3.37 4.55 -4.65
C PHE A 209 -4.07 5.10 -5.90
N ALA A 210 -3.91 4.38 -6.99
CA ALA A 210 -4.60 4.64 -8.25
C ALA A 210 -5.36 3.39 -8.70
N ILE A 211 -6.53 3.61 -9.31
CA ILE A 211 -7.41 2.57 -9.82
C ILE A 211 -7.47 2.70 -11.34
N TYR A 212 -7.21 1.59 -12.04
CA TYR A 212 -7.24 1.51 -13.49
C TYR A 212 -8.29 0.50 -13.93
N GLU A 213 -9.09 0.83 -14.92
CA GLU A 213 -9.95 -0.16 -15.58
C GLU A 213 -9.06 -1.17 -16.33
N TYR A 214 -9.44 -2.44 -16.28
CA TYR A 214 -8.76 -3.55 -16.89
C TYR A 214 -9.72 -4.29 -17.83
N LYS A 215 -9.26 -4.61 -19.04
CA LYS A 215 -10.03 -5.32 -20.08
C LYS A 215 -9.18 -6.40 -20.72
N GLY A 216 -8.54 -7.24 -19.91
CA GLY A 216 -7.66 -8.31 -20.39
C GLY A 216 -8.13 -9.68 -19.91
N ARG A 217 -7.85 -10.73 -20.69
CA ARG A 217 -8.28 -12.11 -20.39
C ARG A 217 -7.27 -12.91 -19.54
N ASN A 218 -6.15 -12.33 -19.13
CA ASN A 218 -5.03 -13.05 -18.52
C ASN A 218 -4.48 -12.30 -17.30
N ASN A 219 -4.20 -12.99 -16.18
CA ASN A 219 -3.51 -12.46 -14.99
C ASN A 219 -2.09 -11.96 -15.30
N ILE A 220 -1.97 -10.83 -15.99
CA ILE A 220 -0.70 -10.24 -16.42
C ILE A 220 -0.55 -8.91 -15.71
N HIS A 221 0.40 -8.86 -14.78
CA HIS A 221 0.90 -7.64 -14.14
C HIS A 221 1.03 -6.49 -15.15
N LEU A 222 0.34 -5.38 -14.91
CA LEU A 222 0.29 -4.26 -15.86
C LEU A 222 1.68 -3.64 -15.99
N GLY A 223 2.23 -3.71 -17.20
CA GLY A 223 3.53 -3.16 -17.53
C GLY A 223 3.50 -1.65 -17.81
N PRO A 224 4.68 -1.05 -18.05
CA PRO A 224 4.81 0.33 -18.48
C PRO A 224 4.00 0.65 -19.73
N ASP A 225 3.90 -0.31 -20.67
CA ASP A 225 3.18 -0.21 -21.93
C ASP A 225 1.68 0.10 -21.76
N VAL A 226 1.05 -0.33 -20.67
CA VAL A 226 -0.34 0.01 -20.36
C VAL A 226 -0.42 1.28 -19.52
N LEU A 227 0.37 1.35 -18.44
CA LEU A 227 0.26 2.40 -17.44
C LEU A 227 0.75 3.77 -17.93
N LEU A 228 1.60 3.81 -18.98
CA LEU A 228 2.07 5.05 -19.60
C LEU A 228 0.97 5.79 -20.38
N TYR A 229 0.08 5.05 -21.06
CA TYR A 229 -0.91 5.63 -21.96
C TYR A 229 -2.33 5.63 -21.38
N LYS A 230 -2.62 4.78 -20.39
CA LYS A 230 -3.93 4.74 -19.74
C LYS A 230 -3.98 5.70 -18.56
N ASN A 231 -5.08 6.45 -18.45
CA ASN A 231 -5.39 7.27 -17.29
C ASN A 231 -6.09 6.42 -16.21
N SER A 232 -5.84 6.75 -14.95
CA SER A 232 -6.57 6.15 -13.81
C SER A 232 -8.04 6.56 -13.88
N VAL A 233 -8.95 5.61 -13.65
CA VAL A 233 -10.39 5.91 -13.53
C VAL A 233 -10.73 6.57 -12.20
N ALA A 234 -9.96 6.25 -11.15
CA ALA A 234 -10.06 6.86 -9.84
C ALA A 234 -8.69 6.85 -9.15
N LYS A 235 -8.48 7.75 -8.19
CA LYS A 235 -7.25 7.81 -7.40
C LYS A 235 -7.51 8.48 -6.06
N SER A 236 -6.70 8.15 -5.06
CA SER A 236 -6.66 8.91 -3.81
C SER A 236 -5.74 10.12 -3.94
N SER A 237 -5.91 11.09 -3.05
CA SER A 237 -4.83 12.03 -2.73
C SER A 237 -3.66 11.28 -2.09
N PHE A 238 -2.47 11.86 -2.20
CA PHE A 238 -1.28 11.38 -1.51
C PHE A 238 -1.09 12.19 -0.24
N MET A 239 -1.16 11.53 0.92
CA MET A 239 -1.07 12.19 2.21
C MET A 239 -0.11 11.44 3.14
N ASN A 240 0.54 12.19 4.02
CA ASN A 240 1.42 11.63 5.05
C ASN A 240 0.58 11.26 6.29
N THR A 241 -0.26 10.24 6.14
CA THR A 241 -1.14 9.71 7.17
C THR A 241 -0.94 8.21 7.32
N ARG A 242 -1.33 7.65 8.48
CA ARG A 242 -1.21 6.20 8.69
C ARG A 242 -2.11 5.41 7.73
N GLU A 243 -3.28 5.95 7.42
CA GLU A 243 -4.22 5.38 6.47
C GLU A 243 -4.75 6.45 5.53
N MET A 244 -4.87 6.08 4.26
CA MET A 244 -5.56 6.84 3.23
C MET A 244 -6.72 6.01 2.71
N SER A 245 -7.95 6.50 2.90
CA SER A 245 -9.15 5.84 2.41
C SER A 245 -9.87 6.69 1.34
N GLY A 246 -10.57 6.03 0.43
CA GLY A 246 -11.39 6.69 -0.59
C GLY A 246 -12.61 5.86 -0.91
N ARG A 247 -13.76 6.54 -1.06
CA ARG A 247 -15.02 5.96 -1.54
C ARG A 247 -15.22 6.34 -2.99
N PHE A 248 -15.54 5.36 -3.83
CA PHE A 248 -15.70 5.51 -5.26
C PHE A 248 -16.96 4.79 -5.70
N LYS A 249 -17.52 5.24 -6.81
CA LYS A 249 -18.55 4.54 -7.56
C LYS A 249 -18.02 4.30 -8.96
N LEU A 250 -18.00 3.04 -9.38
CA LEU A 250 -17.45 2.61 -10.67
C LEU A 250 -18.49 1.74 -11.38
N PRO A 251 -18.58 1.79 -12.72
CA PRO A 251 -19.45 0.86 -13.44
C PRO A 251 -18.99 -0.59 -13.26
N PRO A 252 -19.84 -1.58 -13.55
CA PRO A 252 -19.42 -2.99 -13.58
C PRO A 252 -18.25 -3.20 -14.54
N GLY A 253 -17.24 -3.94 -14.09
CA GLY A 253 -16.00 -4.16 -14.82
C GLY A 253 -14.87 -4.72 -13.95
N GLU A 254 -13.73 -4.96 -14.60
CA GLU A 254 -12.50 -5.36 -13.91
C GLU A 254 -11.61 -4.14 -13.70
N TYR A 255 -11.02 -4.03 -12.52
CA TYR A 255 -10.15 -2.92 -12.15
C TYR A 255 -8.89 -3.43 -11.46
N VAL A 256 -7.82 -2.63 -11.56
CA VAL A 256 -6.56 -2.86 -10.87
C VAL A 256 -6.29 -1.70 -9.93
N ILE A 257 -6.12 -2.00 -8.65
CA ILE A 257 -5.67 -1.06 -7.62
C ILE A 257 -4.15 -1.16 -7.50
N ILE A 258 -3.46 -0.03 -7.64
CA ILE A 258 -2.01 0.07 -7.49
C ILE A 258 -1.71 0.99 -6.29
N PRO A 259 -1.47 0.44 -5.09
CA PRO A 259 -1.01 1.21 -3.94
C PRO A 259 0.46 1.54 -4.05
N SER A 260 0.82 2.80 -3.76
CA SER A 260 2.21 3.25 -3.81
C SER A 260 2.51 4.29 -2.73
N THR A 261 3.80 4.44 -2.45
CA THR A 261 4.32 5.67 -1.85
C THR A 261 4.35 6.79 -2.90
N PHE A 262 4.48 8.04 -2.45
CA PHE A 262 4.62 9.17 -3.37
C PHE A 262 5.97 9.12 -4.11
N GLU A 263 7.06 9.04 -3.35
CA GLU A 263 8.42 8.91 -3.88
C GLU A 263 8.79 7.44 -4.10
N PRO A 264 9.61 7.12 -5.13
CA PRO A 264 10.13 5.78 -5.35
C PRO A 264 11.16 5.42 -4.27
N HIS A 265 11.49 4.14 -4.17
CA HIS A 265 12.52 3.61 -3.25
C HIS A 265 12.21 3.84 -1.75
N GLN A 266 10.97 4.17 -1.40
CA GLN A 266 10.51 4.18 -0.02
C GLN A 266 10.09 2.77 0.39
N LYS A 267 10.73 2.27 1.46
CA LYS A 267 10.34 0.99 2.05
C LYS A 267 9.13 1.17 2.95
N GLY A 268 8.29 0.15 3.00
CA GLY A 268 7.18 0.11 3.96
C GLY A 268 6.36 -1.16 3.80
N SER A 269 5.64 -1.52 4.86
CA SER A 269 4.64 -2.59 4.83
C SER A 269 3.26 -1.95 4.88
N PHE A 270 2.30 -2.49 4.14
CA PHE A 270 0.95 -1.92 4.08
C PHE A 270 -0.13 -3.00 4.12
N ILE A 271 -1.33 -2.56 4.45
CA ILE A 271 -2.58 -3.32 4.38
C ILE A 271 -3.48 -2.58 3.40
N LEU A 272 -3.94 -3.28 2.35
CA LEU A 272 -4.96 -2.79 1.46
C LEU A 272 -6.28 -3.47 1.84
N ARG A 273 -7.31 -2.68 2.11
CA ARG A 273 -8.66 -3.14 2.42
C ARG A 273 -9.60 -2.64 1.34
N VAL A 274 -10.45 -3.51 0.85
CA VAL A 274 -11.48 -3.16 -0.11
C VAL A 274 -12.82 -3.62 0.44
N PHE A 275 -13.78 -2.71 0.46
CA PHE A 275 -15.16 -2.97 0.83
C PHE A 275 -16.08 -2.65 -0.33
N THR A 276 -17.03 -3.54 -0.59
CA THR A 276 -18.05 -3.40 -1.64
C THR A 276 -19.40 -3.84 -1.10
N GLU A 277 -20.47 -3.25 -1.61
CA GLU A 277 -21.83 -3.60 -1.19
C GLU A 277 -22.23 -4.99 -1.72
N LYS A 278 -21.93 -5.25 -2.99
CA LYS A 278 -22.10 -6.56 -3.63
C LYS A 278 -20.87 -7.45 -3.48
N GLU A 279 -21.05 -8.76 -3.69
CA GLU A 279 -19.95 -9.72 -3.72
C GLU A 279 -18.92 -9.33 -4.78
N VAL A 280 -17.64 -9.41 -4.42
CA VAL A 280 -16.54 -9.06 -5.30
C VAL A 280 -15.47 -10.13 -5.25
N ALA A 281 -15.07 -10.59 -6.44
CA ALA A 281 -13.85 -11.36 -6.59
C ALA A 281 -12.67 -10.39 -6.59
N ALA A 282 -11.84 -10.47 -5.56
CA ALA A 282 -10.59 -9.72 -5.46
C ALA A 282 -9.42 -10.67 -5.21
N SER A 283 -8.32 -10.45 -5.90
CA SER A 283 -7.10 -11.22 -5.72
C SER A 283 -5.87 -10.33 -5.93
N PRO A 284 -4.72 -10.67 -5.31
CA PRO A 284 -3.46 -10.14 -5.78
C PRO A 284 -3.33 -10.44 -7.28
N MET A 285 -2.74 -9.52 -8.03
CA MET A 285 -2.32 -9.79 -9.40
C MET A 285 -1.02 -10.60 -9.34
N ASP A 286 -1.10 -11.79 -8.75
CA ASP A 286 0.02 -12.71 -8.69
C ASP A 286 0.19 -13.38 -10.04
N VAL A 287 1.45 -13.46 -10.46
CA VAL A 287 1.84 -14.27 -11.60
C VAL A 287 1.96 -15.70 -11.09
N ASP A 288 1.24 -16.65 -11.70
CA ASP A 288 1.45 -18.07 -11.42
C ASP A 288 2.93 -18.39 -11.66
N VAL A 289 3.64 -18.80 -10.59
CA VAL A 289 5.07 -19.08 -10.67
C VAL A 289 5.28 -20.27 -11.60
N THR A 290 5.79 -20.01 -12.80
CA THR A 290 6.05 -21.02 -13.82
C THR A 290 7.51 -20.98 -14.25
N ALA A 291 8.12 -22.17 -14.39
CA ALA A 291 9.50 -22.32 -14.84
C ALA A 291 9.53 -23.09 -16.16
N ASN A 292 9.47 -22.35 -17.27
CA ASN A 292 9.58 -22.89 -18.63
C ASN A 292 11.02 -22.85 -19.11
N LEU A 293 11.88 -23.61 -18.44
CA LEU A 293 13.29 -23.73 -18.79
C LEU A 293 13.46 -24.63 -20.01
N LYS A 294 14.19 -24.14 -21.03
CA LYS A 294 14.69 -25.02 -22.10
C LYS A 294 15.56 -26.11 -21.47
N LYS A 295 15.12 -27.37 -21.62
CA LYS A 295 15.91 -28.55 -21.23
C LYS A 295 16.93 -28.83 -22.33
N ASP A 296 18.20 -28.68 -21.97
CA ASP A 296 19.30 -29.00 -22.87
C ASP A 296 19.65 -30.49 -22.69
N ASN A 297 19.17 -31.34 -23.60
CA ASN A 297 19.59 -32.75 -23.66
C ASN A 297 20.91 -32.82 -24.42
N ILE A 298 22.01 -32.63 -23.70
CA ILE A 298 23.36 -32.58 -24.28
C ILE A 298 23.95 -33.97 -24.29
N SER A 299 24.48 -34.38 -25.44
CA SER A 299 25.28 -35.59 -25.61
C SER A 299 26.74 -35.27 -25.90
N GLU A 300 27.65 -36.24 -25.77
CA GLU A 300 29.08 -36.01 -26.02
C GLU A 300 29.44 -35.63 -27.47
N SER A 301 28.54 -35.92 -28.41
CA SER A 301 28.67 -35.54 -29.82
C SER A 301 28.38 -34.07 -30.10
N ASP A 302 27.65 -33.39 -29.20
CA ASP A 302 27.30 -31.96 -29.36
C ASP A 302 28.41 -31.04 -28.84
N MET A 303 29.43 -31.61 -28.20
CA MET A 303 30.46 -30.86 -27.50
C MET A 303 31.56 -30.31 -28.41
N ASP A 304 31.75 -28.99 -28.38
CA ASP A 304 32.83 -28.29 -29.07
C ASP A 304 34.22 -28.76 -28.58
N SER A 305 35.11 -29.05 -29.53
CA SER A 305 36.51 -29.40 -29.32
C SER A 305 37.29 -28.37 -28.49
N LYS A 306 36.96 -27.09 -28.61
CA LYS A 306 37.60 -26.02 -27.83
C LYS A 306 37.23 -26.12 -26.34
N LEU A 307 35.97 -26.45 -26.05
CA LEU A 307 35.46 -26.65 -24.69
C LEU A 307 35.99 -27.94 -24.05
N LYS A 308 36.11 -29.03 -24.83
CA LYS A 308 36.80 -30.25 -24.38
C LYS A 308 38.25 -29.96 -23.99
N GLY A 309 38.96 -29.17 -24.80
CA GLY A 309 40.33 -28.75 -24.50
C GLY A 309 40.43 -27.89 -23.23
N LEU A 310 39.45 -27.01 -23.00
CA LEU A 310 39.36 -26.21 -21.78
C LEU A 310 39.12 -27.09 -20.55
N PHE A 311 38.15 -28.02 -20.62
CA PHE A 311 37.87 -28.97 -19.56
C PHE A 311 39.09 -29.80 -19.18
N MET A 312 39.78 -30.39 -20.15
CA MET A 312 40.98 -31.21 -19.89
C MET A 312 42.12 -30.43 -19.24
N LYS A 313 42.20 -29.11 -19.48
CA LYS A 313 43.19 -28.25 -18.83
C LYS A 313 42.85 -27.97 -17.36
N ILE A 314 41.58 -28.09 -16.98
CA ILE A 314 41.06 -27.73 -15.65
C ILE A 314 40.88 -28.96 -14.77
N ALA A 315 40.32 -30.04 -15.32
CA ALA A 315 39.86 -31.24 -14.63
C ALA A 315 40.99 -32.16 -14.13
N GLY A 316 42.23 -31.67 -14.11
CA GLY A 316 43.38 -32.37 -13.55
C GLY A 316 43.58 -33.80 -14.06
N ASN A 317 44.04 -34.66 -13.15
CA ASN A 317 44.28 -36.09 -13.44
C ASN A 317 43.03 -36.95 -13.22
N ASP A 318 42.06 -36.45 -12.45
CA ASP A 318 40.81 -37.12 -12.09
C ASP A 318 39.71 -36.92 -13.14
N SER A 319 39.93 -36.07 -14.16
CA SER A 319 38.98 -35.79 -15.24
C SER A 319 37.62 -35.31 -14.71
N GLU A 320 37.63 -34.62 -13.57
CA GLU A 320 36.49 -34.00 -12.93
C GLU A 320 36.86 -32.59 -12.47
N VAL A 321 35.92 -31.65 -12.48
CA VAL A 321 36.16 -30.27 -12.02
C VAL A 321 35.61 -30.09 -10.62
N SER A 322 36.49 -29.86 -9.65
CA SER A 322 36.12 -29.53 -8.27
C SER A 322 35.58 -28.11 -8.13
N VAL A 323 34.91 -27.82 -7.01
CA VAL A 323 34.41 -26.48 -6.66
C VAL A 323 35.50 -25.40 -6.75
N VAL A 324 36.72 -25.71 -6.31
CA VAL A 324 37.84 -24.75 -6.28
C VAL A 324 38.37 -24.50 -7.69
N GLU A 325 38.41 -25.53 -8.54
CA GLU A 325 38.79 -25.39 -9.95
C GLU A 325 37.73 -24.64 -10.75
N LEU A 326 36.45 -24.90 -10.44
CA LEU A 326 35.33 -24.18 -11.03
C LEU A 326 35.39 -22.68 -10.70
N GLN A 327 35.66 -22.32 -9.45
CA GLN A 327 35.81 -20.92 -9.05
C GLN A 327 36.91 -20.22 -9.87
N LYS A 328 38.11 -20.84 -9.93
CA LYS A 328 39.24 -20.28 -10.66
C LYS A 328 38.93 -20.04 -12.14
N ILE A 329 38.27 -20.99 -12.80
CA ILE A 329 37.98 -20.82 -14.24
C ILE A 329 36.92 -19.75 -14.48
N LEU A 330 35.89 -19.67 -13.63
CA LEU A 330 34.86 -18.66 -13.75
C LEU A 330 35.41 -17.25 -13.47
N ASP A 331 36.33 -17.12 -12.51
CA ASP A 331 37.01 -15.86 -12.21
C ASP A 331 37.94 -15.43 -13.35
N ILE A 332 38.69 -16.36 -13.94
CA ILE A 332 39.51 -16.06 -15.12
C ILE A 332 38.62 -15.59 -16.27
N PHE A 333 37.55 -16.33 -16.57
CA PHE A 333 36.60 -15.98 -17.62
C PHE A 333 35.93 -14.61 -17.39
N ALA A 334 35.59 -14.30 -16.14
CA ALA A 334 35.05 -12.99 -15.77
C ALA A 334 36.10 -11.87 -15.90
N SER A 335 37.35 -12.12 -15.52
CA SER A 335 38.43 -11.11 -15.57
C SER A 335 38.85 -10.71 -16.99
N GLU A 336 38.65 -11.60 -17.97
CA GLU A 336 38.92 -11.32 -19.39
C GLU A 336 37.84 -10.42 -20.03
N ARG A 337 36.77 -10.12 -19.31
CA ARG A 337 35.60 -9.39 -19.80
C ARG A 337 35.52 -7.98 -19.22
N THR A 338 35.25 -7.01 -20.09
CA THR A 338 35.03 -5.61 -19.70
C THR A 338 33.55 -5.24 -19.66
N ASP A 339 32.70 -6.12 -20.19
CA ASP A 339 31.24 -6.02 -20.29
C ASP A 339 30.50 -6.40 -19.00
N ILE A 340 31.20 -6.91 -17.98
CA ILE A 340 30.60 -7.34 -16.72
C ILE A 340 31.44 -6.77 -15.58
N LYS A 341 30.78 -6.13 -14.60
CA LYS A 341 31.41 -5.78 -13.33
C LYS A 341 31.10 -6.87 -12.33
N THR A 342 32.15 -7.51 -11.82
CA THR A 342 32.03 -8.56 -10.82
C THR A 342 33.26 -8.59 -9.93
N ASP A 343 33.05 -8.94 -8.66
CA ASP A 343 34.12 -9.19 -7.69
C ASP A 343 34.62 -10.65 -7.73
N GLY A 344 34.15 -11.43 -8.72
CA GLY A 344 34.41 -12.86 -8.87
C GLY A 344 33.29 -13.73 -8.33
N PHE A 345 33.44 -15.04 -8.48
CA PHE A 345 32.51 -16.05 -8.00
C PHE A 345 32.91 -16.51 -6.61
N THR A 346 31.94 -16.60 -5.70
CA THR A 346 32.20 -17.14 -4.36
C THR A 346 32.27 -18.67 -4.40
N LEU A 347 32.97 -19.26 -3.43
CA LEU A 347 32.96 -20.72 -3.25
C LEU A 347 31.55 -21.27 -2.99
N GLU A 348 30.68 -20.49 -2.35
CA GLU A 348 29.28 -20.88 -2.10
C GLU A 348 28.50 -20.96 -3.40
N THR A 349 28.59 -19.94 -4.26
CA THR A 349 27.99 -19.97 -5.61
C THR A 349 28.49 -21.17 -6.43
N CYS A 350 29.78 -21.48 -6.36
CA CYS A 350 30.34 -22.63 -7.06
C CYS A 350 29.82 -23.96 -6.49
N ARG A 351 29.61 -24.07 -5.16
CA ARG A 351 28.99 -25.25 -4.54
C ARG A 351 27.54 -25.44 -4.98
N ASP A 352 26.76 -24.36 -5.03
CA ASP A 352 25.36 -24.40 -5.49
C ASP A 352 25.28 -24.85 -6.95
N ILE A 353 26.19 -24.36 -7.79
CA ILE A 353 26.30 -24.77 -9.20
C ILE A 353 26.62 -26.27 -9.32
N VAL A 354 27.62 -26.76 -8.58
CA VAL A 354 27.98 -28.17 -8.59
C VAL A 354 26.80 -29.00 -8.10
N SER A 355 26.20 -28.64 -6.97
CA SER A 355 25.04 -29.36 -6.42
C SER A 355 23.82 -29.39 -7.35
N LEU A 356 23.65 -28.39 -8.23
CA LEU A 356 22.57 -28.34 -9.20
C LEU A 356 22.80 -29.27 -10.40
N LEU A 357 24.06 -29.56 -10.75
CA LEU A 357 24.44 -30.23 -12.00
C LEU A 357 25.08 -31.60 -11.81
N ASP A 358 25.58 -31.89 -10.61
CA ASP A 358 26.14 -33.17 -10.19
C ASP A 358 25.03 -34.24 -10.13
N LYS A 359 24.89 -35.00 -11.23
CA LYS A 359 23.89 -36.06 -11.35
C LYS A 359 24.39 -37.39 -10.80
N ASP A 360 25.71 -37.57 -10.73
CA ASP A 360 26.33 -38.82 -10.28
C ASP A 360 26.69 -38.83 -8.78
N GLY A 361 26.58 -37.68 -8.11
CA GLY A 361 26.81 -37.52 -6.67
C GLY A 361 28.30 -37.49 -6.31
N SER A 362 29.18 -37.21 -7.27
CA SER A 362 30.63 -37.15 -7.09
C SER A 362 31.09 -35.96 -6.23
N GLY A 363 30.24 -34.93 -6.09
CA GLY A 363 30.61 -33.64 -5.52
C GLY A 363 31.52 -32.81 -6.43
N LYS A 364 31.63 -33.20 -7.71
CA LYS A 364 32.41 -32.52 -8.75
C LYS A 364 31.62 -32.51 -10.06
N LEU A 365 32.18 -31.94 -11.12
CA LEU A 365 31.55 -31.92 -12.44
C LEU A 365 32.32 -32.75 -13.45
N GLY A 366 31.67 -33.77 -13.99
CA GLY A 366 32.16 -34.49 -15.16
C GLY A 366 32.05 -33.66 -16.45
N LEU A 367 32.59 -34.18 -17.56
CA LEU A 367 32.66 -33.46 -18.83
C LEU A 367 31.28 -32.99 -19.34
N VAL A 368 30.26 -33.87 -19.29
CA VAL A 368 28.90 -33.56 -19.76
C VAL A 368 28.22 -32.52 -18.86
N GLU A 369 28.43 -32.59 -17.56
CA GLU A 369 27.84 -31.68 -16.58
C GLU A 369 28.49 -30.29 -16.68
N PHE A 370 29.82 -30.24 -16.81
CA PHE A 370 30.56 -29.01 -17.06
C PHE A 370 30.13 -28.35 -18.38
N TYR A 371 29.90 -29.14 -19.44
CA TYR A 371 29.42 -28.59 -20.70
C TYR A 371 27.99 -28.03 -20.58
N THR A 372 27.12 -28.72 -19.82
CA THR A 372 25.77 -28.23 -19.49
C THR A 372 25.82 -26.92 -18.72
N LEU A 373 26.73 -26.80 -17.75
CA LEU A 373 26.99 -25.55 -17.03
C LEU A 373 27.39 -24.44 -18.00
N TRP A 374 28.35 -24.71 -18.88
CA TRP A 374 28.89 -23.71 -19.77
C TRP A 374 27.84 -23.14 -20.71
N ILE A 375 26.98 -23.98 -21.29
CA ILE A 375 25.85 -23.53 -22.12
C ILE A 375 24.91 -22.62 -21.32
N LYS A 376 24.57 -23.01 -20.08
CA LYS A 376 23.72 -22.19 -19.21
C LYS A 376 24.35 -20.84 -18.90
N ILE A 377 25.65 -20.79 -18.62
CA ILE A 377 26.39 -19.55 -18.37
C ILE A 377 26.38 -18.65 -19.60
N GLN A 378 26.64 -19.18 -20.80
CA GLN A 378 26.58 -18.38 -22.03
C GLN A 378 25.17 -17.82 -22.26
N ARG A 379 24.12 -18.62 -22.04
CA ARG A 379 22.74 -18.15 -22.16
C ARG A 379 22.40 -17.06 -21.15
N TYR A 380 22.77 -17.23 -19.88
CA TYR A 380 22.54 -16.21 -18.86
C TYR A 380 23.32 -14.93 -19.16
N LEU A 381 24.50 -15.05 -19.75
CA LEU A 381 25.31 -13.92 -20.17
C LEU A 381 24.71 -13.18 -21.39
N GLU A 382 24.13 -13.90 -22.34
CA GLU A 382 23.38 -13.29 -23.45
C GLU A 382 22.17 -12.51 -22.93
N ILE A 383 21.40 -13.12 -22.01
CA ILE A 383 20.25 -12.47 -21.37
C ILE A 383 20.72 -11.21 -20.62
N PHE A 384 21.77 -11.33 -19.78
CA PHE A 384 22.36 -10.20 -19.06
C PHE A 384 22.70 -9.04 -20.00
N LYS A 385 23.44 -9.31 -21.08
CA LYS A 385 23.82 -8.27 -22.05
C LYS A 385 22.64 -7.65 -22.78
N SER A 386 21.62 -8.45 -23.08
CA SER A 386 20.42 -7.94 -23.76
C SER A 386 19.57 -7.03 -22.86
N ARG A 387 19.71 -7.18 -21.54
CA ARG A 387 18.93 -6.46 -20.53
C ARG A 387 19.70 -5.40 -19.75
N ASP A 388 21.02 -5.38 -19.82
CA ASP A 388 21.89 -4.29 -19.33
C ASP A 388 21.76 -3.07 -20.26
N THR A 389 20.61 -2.39 -20.16
CA THR A 389 20.22 -1.32 -21.07
C THR A 389 21.07 -0.07 -20.89
N ASP A 390 21.60 0.14 -19.69
CA ASP A 390 22.49 1.25 -19.36
C ASP A 390 23.98 0.93 -19.60
N ASN A 391 24.30 -0.30 -20.03
CA ASN A 391 25.66 -0.82 -20.22
C ASN A 391 26.54 -0.57 -18.98
N SER A 392 25.93 -0.63 -17.79
CA SER A 392 26.65 -0.40 -16.55
C SER A 392 27.58 -1.57 -16.21
N GLY A 393 27.40 -2.73 -16.83
CA GLY A 393 28.02 -3.99 -16.45
C GLY A 393 27.43 -4.57 -15.17
N THR A 394 26.27 -4.05 -14.72
CA THR A 394 25.50 -4.50 -13.56
C THR A 394 24.02 -4.54 -13.92
N MET A 395 23.17 -5.24 -13.15
CA MET A 395 21.72 -5.22 -13.37
C MET A 395 21.02 -4.45 -12.26
N SER A 396 20.23 -3.46 -12.64
CA SER A 396 19.24 -2.87 -11.76
C SER A 396 18.12 -3.88 -11.47
N SER A 397 17.33 -3.62 -10.42
CA SER A 397 16.18 -4.46 -10.08
C SER A 397 15.13 -4.61 -11.19
N HIS A 398 14.98 -3.60 -12.04
CA HIS A 398 14.02 -3.62 -13.15
C HIS A 398 14.55 -4.52 -14.26
N GLU A 399 15.83 -4.38 -14.61
CA GLU A 399 16.50 -5.23 -15.60
C GLU A 399 16.56 -6.69 -15.14
N MET A 400 16.76 -6.94 -13.84
CA MET A 400 16.72 -8.29 -13.27
C MET A 400 15.33 -8.94 -13.42
N ARG A 401 14.24 -8.18 -13.23
CA ARG A 401 12.88 -8.71 -13.42
C ARG A 401 12.67 -9.17 -14.87
N ASP A 402 13.11 -8.36 -15.83
CA ASP A 402 13.01 -8.71 -17.24
C ASP A 402 13.94 -9.87 -17.63
N ALA A 403 15.16 -9.90 -17.09
CA ALA A 403 16.12 -10.98 -17.31
C ALA A 403 15.62 -12.33 -16.79
N VAL A 404 15.01 -12.35 -15.60
CA VAL A 404 14.41 -13.57 -15.01
C VAL A 404 13.24 -14.07 -15.87
N LYS A 405 12.40 -13.15 -16.37
CA LYS A 405 11.32 -13.45 -17.30
C LYS A 405 11.82 -14.07 -18.60
N GLU A 406 12.88 -13.51 -19.19
CA GLU A 406 13.51 -14.05 -20.40
C GLU A 406 14.20 -15.39 -20.16
N ALA A 407 14.76 -15.60 -18.96
CA ALA A 407 15.34 -16.88 -18.55
C ALA A 407 14.29 -18.00 -18.42
N GLY A 408 13.00 -17.67 -18.46
CA GLY A 408 11.89 -18.62 -18.46
C GLY A 408 11.21 -18.80 -17.11
N PHE A 409 11.47 -17.92 -16.15
CA PHE A 409 10.76 -17.87 -14.88
C PHE A 409 9.72 -16.75 -14.93
N GLN A 410 8.44 -17.10 -14.87
CA GLN A 410 7.32 -16.15 -14.91
C GLN A 410 6.56 -16.18 -13.61
#